data_AF-A0A183EXY7-F1
#
_entry.id   AF-A0A183EXY7-F1
#
_cell.length_a   1.000
_cell.length_b   1.000
_cell.length_c   1.000
_cell.angle_alpha   90.00
_cell.angle_beta   90.00
_cell.angle_gamma   90.00
#
_symmetry.space_group_name_H-M   'P 1'
#
loop_
_entity.id
_entity.type
_entity.pdbx_description
1 polymer ?
#
loop_
_entity_poly.entity_id
_entity_poly.type
_entity_poly.pdbx_seq_one_letter_code
_entity_poly.pdbx_strand_id
1 'polypeptide(L)'
;MLTHETSDSVDINAFSAHVLTTSFPKLFQGGLGLCSKTKVQLILKEDVKPVHLRARPVALAIQEQVGAELDRLVASGGITPVDSSDWTALIVIEYFKTENFGQADALSRFIDQQRLEAIDPEMEEVVAAVEAGELELQQLTQESLGSTEAQHQIISATSSDPV
;
A
#
# COMPACT_ATOMS: atom_id res chain seq x y z
N MET A 1 37.26 0.69 -32.49
CA MET A 1 36.02 -0.08 -32.33
C MET A 1 35.46 0.31 -30.97
N LEU A 2 34.70 1.39 -30.91
CA LEU A 2 34.13 1.95 -29.68
C LEU A 2 32.68 1.47 -29.58
N THR A 3 32.39 0.70 -28.54
CA THR A 3 31.06 0.24 -28.20
C THR A 3 30.28 1.42 -27.63
N HIS A 4 29.19 1.80 -28.30
CA HIS A 4 28.23 2.75 -27.75
C HIS A 4 27.53 2.09 -26.55
N GLU A 5 27.75 2.65 -25.36
CA GLU A 5 26.87 2.45 -24.21
C GLU A 5 25.51 3.05 -24.57
N THR A 6 24.48 2.20 -24.65
CA THR A 6 23.09 2.64 -24.65
C THR A 6 22.79 3.25 -23.30
N SER A 7 22.67 4.58 -23.29
CA SER A 7 22.12 5.32 -22.17
C SER A 7 20.66 4.92 -22.02
N ASP A 8 20.36 4.09 -21.02
CA ASP A 8 18.99 3.82 -20.60
C ASP A 8 18.36 5.13 -20.13
N SER A 9 17.60 5.77 -21.00
CA SER A 9 16.78 6.92 -20.64
C SER A 9 15.67 6.42 -19.72
N VAL A 10 15.80 6.69 -18.42
CA VAL A 10 14.71 6.47 -17.47
C VAL A 10 13.64 7.52 -17.77
N ASP A 11 12.58 7.08 -18.45
CA ASP A 11 11.42 7.90 -18.72
C ASP A 11 10.65 8.11 -17.40
N ILE A 12 10.73 9.33 -16.87
CA ILE A 12 10.15 9.72 -15.57
C ILE A 12 8.60 9.61 -15.63
N ASN A 13 8.01 9.66 -16.82
CA ASN A 13 6.56 9.56 -17.03
C ASN A 13 6.08 8.11 -17.21
N ALA A 14 6.97 7.12 -17.26
CA ALA A 14 6.63 5.71 -17.42
C ALA A 14 6.31 5.01 -16.09
N PHE A 15 5.76 5.73 -15.10
CA PHE A 15 5.32 5.17 -13.82
C PHE A 15 3.99 4.42 -13.98
N SER A 16 3.97 3.42 -14.86
CA SER A 16 2.82 2.55 -15.07
C SER A 16 2.71 1.55 -13.91
N ALA A 17 1.49 1.24 -13.49
CA ALA A 17 1.21 0.18 -12.51
C ALA A 17 1.90 -1.16 -12.86
N HIS A 18 2.11 -1.41 -14.15
CA HIS A 18 2.84 -2.57 -14.64
C HIS A 18 4.33 -2.57 -14.23
N VAL A 19 5.00 -1.41 -14.28
CA VAL A 19 6.40 -1.26 -13.88
C VAL A 19 6.57 -1.50 -12.37
N LEU A 20 5.65 -0.97 -11.56
CA LEU A 20 5.65 -1.16 -10.11
C LEU A 20 5.40 -2.61 -9.70
N THR A 21 4.40 -3.25 -10.29
CA THR A 21 4.08 -4.65 -10.00
C THR A 21 5.21 -5.60 -10.42
N THR A 22 5.92 -5.28 -11.49
CA THR A 22 7.09 -6.04 -11.95
C THR A 22 8.33 -5.79 -11.10
N SER A 23 8.57 -4.54 -10.68
CA SER A 23 9.76 -4.15 -9.92
C SER A 23 9.64 -4.48 -8.43
N PHE A 24 8.43 -4.46 -7.89
CA PHE A 24 8.13 -4.73 -6.48
C PHE A 24 7.05 -5.78 -6.30
N PRO A 25 7.20 -7.00 -6.87
CA PRO A 25 6.15 -8.00 -6.88
C PRO A 25 5.72 -8.43 -5.47
N LYS A 26 6.64 -8.36 -4.50
CA LYS A 26 6.35 -8.66 -3.07
C LYS A 26 5.43 -7.63 -2.41
N LEU A 27 5.49 -6.36 -2.82
CA LEU A 27 4.66 -5.30 -2.24
C LEU A 27 3.20 -5.44 -2.68
N PHE A 28 3.00 -5.89 -3.92
CA PHE A 28 1.68 -6.06 -4.54
C PHE A 28 1.20 -7.52 -4.52
N GLN A 29 1.91 -8.40 -3.83
CA GLN A 29 1.46 -9.77 -3.62
C GLN A 29 0.21 -9.74 -2.73
N GLY A 30 -0.83 -10.48 -3.12
CA GLY A 30 -2.01 -10.64 -2.28
C GLY A 30 -1.67 -11.37 -0.98
N GLY A 31 -2.36 -11.01 0.11
CA GLY A 31 -2.20 -11.62 1.43
C GLY A 31 -1.67 -10.65 2.48
N LEU A 32 -1.41 -11.17 3.67
CA LEU A 32 -0.88 -10.39 4.78
C LEU A 32 0.65 -10.42 4.77
N GLY A 33 1.28 -9.26 4.96
CA GLY A 33 2.72 -9.14 5.19
C GLY A 33 3.08 -9.23 6.68
N LEU A 34 4.35 -9.53 6.97
CA LEU A 34 4.89 -9.53 8.32
C LEU A 34 5.69 -8.24 8.58
N CYS A 35 5.28 -7.45 9.57
CA CYS A 35 6.05 -6.29 10.01
C CYS A 35 7.30 -6.74 10.78
N SER A 36 8.48 -6.54 10.19
CA SER A 36 9.78 -6.90 10.79
C SER A 36 10.50 -5.74 11.46
N LYS A 37 10.03 -4.50 11.28
CA LYS A 37 10.71 -3.28 11.72
C LYS A 37 10.55 -3.01 13.22
N THR A 38 9.46 -3.47 13.83
CA THR A 38 9.10 -3.11 15.20
C THR A 38 8.63 -4.34 15.97
N LYS A 39 9.06 -4.46 17.23
CA LYS A 39 8.51 -5.42 18.19
C LYS A 39 7.65 -4.66 19.20
N VAL A 40 6.42 -5.10 19.38
CA VAL A 40 5.51 -4.54 20.39
C VAL A 40 5.77 -5.26 21.71
N GLN A 41 5.92 -4.50 22.80
CA GLN A 41 5.93 -5.01 24.16
C GLN A 41 4.66 -4.57 24.87
N LEU A 42 3.95 -5.52 25.47
CA LEU A 42 2.76 -5.23 26.27
C LEU A 42 3.20 -5.05 27.73
N ILE A 43 3.17 -3.80 28.21
CA ILE A 43 3.49 -3.47 29.60
C ILE A 43 2.22 -3.60 30.43
N LEU A 44 2.25 -4.49 31.43
CA LEU A 44 1.15 -4.67 32.35
C LEU A 44 1.17 -3.58 33.43
N LYS A 45 -0.01 -3.26 33.96
CA LYS A 45 -0.12 -2.42 35.17
C LYS A 45 0.44 -3.17 36.39
N GLU A 46 0.71 -2.44 37.45
CA GLU A 46 1.08 -3.03 38.74
C GLU A 46 -0.06 -3.92 39.28
N ASP A 47 0.31 -4.99 40.00
CA ASP A 47 -0.59 -5.95 40.66
C ASP A 47 -1.58 -6.72 39.75
N VAL A 48 -1.38 -6.73 38.44
CA VAL A 48 -2.24 -7.52 37.54
C VAL A 48 -1.97 -9.02 37.71
N LYS A 49 -3.04 -9.78 37.98
CA LYS A 49 -2.99 -11.24 38.07
C LYS A 49 -3.45 -11.87 36.75
N PRO A 50 -2.79 -12.96 36.29
CA PRO A 50 -3.23 -13.71 35.13
C PRO A 50 -4.65 -14.24 35.27
N VAL A 51 -5.40 -14.22 34.18
CA VAL A 51 -6.74 -14.81 34.09
C VAL A 51 -6.69 -15.96 33.09
N HIS A 52 -7.05 -17.15 33.55
CA HIS A 52 -7.16 -18.35 32.73
C HIS A 52 -8.63 -18.79 32.62
N LEU A 53 -9.21 -18.63 31.44
CA LEU A 53 -10.55 -19.08 31.08
C LEU A 53 -10.50 -20.37 30.25
N ARG A 54 -11.39 -21.32 30.57
CA ARG A 54 -11.60 -22.52 29.76
C ARG A 54 -12.36 -22.19 28.48
N ALA A 55 -12.01 -22.86 27.38
CA ALA A 55 -12.73 -22.76 26.12
C ALA A 55 -14.21 -23.17 26.27
N ARG A 56 -15.11 -22.49 25.55
CA ARG A 56 -16.52 -22.90 25.48
C ARG A 56 -16.67 -24.09 24.51
N PRO A 57 -17.59 -25.02 24.78
CA PRO A 57 -17.94 -26.04 23.81
C PRO A 57 -18.42 -25.42 22.49
N VAL A 58 -17.86 -25.87 21.39
CA VAL A 58 -18.25 -25.49 20.04
C VAL A 58 -19.27 -26.51 19.53
N ALA A 59 -20.34 -26.05 18.87
CA ALA A 59 -21.33 -26.96 18.31
C ALA A 59 -20.69 -27.85 17.22
N LEU A 60 -21.06 -29.13 17.20
CA LEU A 60 -20.46 -30.12 16.29
C LEU A 60 -20.51 -29.69 14.82
N ALA A 61 -21.61 -29.06 14.40
CA ALA A 61 -21.83 -28.61 13.02
C ALA A 61 -20.80 -27.56 12.53
N ILE A 62 -20.14 -26.84 13.45
CA ILE A 62 -19.22 -25.74 13.10
C ILE A 62 -17.79 -26.01 13.59
N GLN A 63 -17.56 -27.14 14.25
CA GLN A 63 -16.28 -27.48 14.87
C GLN A 63 -15.17 -27.62 13.82
N GLU A 64 -15.45 -28.25 12.68
CA GLU A 64 -14.50 -28.38 11.58
C GLU A 64 -14.15 -27.02 10.97
N GLN A 65 -15.15 -26.16 10.76
CA GLN A 65 -14.96 -24.81 10.22
C GLN A 65 -14.07 -23.97 11.15
N VAL A 66 -14.32 -24.02 12.46
CA VAL A 66 -13.50 -23.30 13.45
C VAL A 66 -12.08 -23.82 13.48
N GLY A 67 -11.90 -25.15 13.43
CA GLY A 67 -10.58 -25.77 13.36
C GLY A 67 -9.79 -25.32 12.13
N ALA A 68 -10.41 -25.38 10.95
CA ALA A 68 -9.80 -24.95 9.69
C ALA A 68 -9.39 -23.46 9.72
N GLU A 69 -10.18 -22.61 10.37
CA GLU A 69 -9.83 -21.19 10.51
C GLU A 69 -8.64 -20.98 11.46
N LEU A 70 -8.57 -21.72 12.57
CA LEU A 70 -7.39 -21.69 13.45
C LEU A 70 -6.14 -22.18 12.72
N ASP A 71 -6.23 -23.25 11.95
CA ASP A 71 -5.14 -23.78 11.14
C ASP A 71 -4.67 -22.74 10.09
N ARG A 72 -5.61 -22.05 9.44
CA ARG A 72 -5.31 -20.94 8.50
C ARG A 72 -4.57 -19.80 9.20
N LEU A 73 -4.96 -19.44 10.42
CA LEU A 73 -4.30 -18.38 11.19
C LEU A 73 -2.88 -18.77 11.60
N VAL A 74 -2.66 -20.04 11.96
CA VAL A 74 -1.32 -20.58 12.24
C VAL A 74 -0.48 -20.59 10.96
N ALA A 75 -1.02 -21.09 9.85
CA ALA A 75 -0.32 -21.14 8.57
C ALA A 75 0.05 -19.76 8.01
N SER A 76 -0.80 -18.74 8.26
CA SER A 76 -0.51 -17.36 7.88
C SER A 76 0.44 -16.64 8.84
N GLY A 77 0.81 -17.26 9.96
CA GLY A 77 1.71 -16.69 10.97
C GLY A 77 1.08 -15.61 11.86
N GLY A 78 -0.25 -15.46 11.81
CA GLY A 78 -0.99 -14.51 12.64
C GLY A 78 -1.07 -14.93 14.11
N ILE A 79 -1.08 -16.25 14.38
CA ILE A 79 -1.02 -16.82 15.73
C ILE A 79 -0.03 -17.99 15.75
N THR A 80 0.38 -18.41 16.94
CA THR A 80 1.26 -19.57 17.14
C THR A 80 0.72 -20.43 18.28
N PRO A 81 0.67 -21.77 18.14
CA PRO A 81 0.24 -22.64 19.22
C PRO A 81 1.24 -22.58 20.38
N VAL A 82 0.70 -22.64 21.60
CA VAL A 82 1.47 -22.67 22.85
C VAL A 82 0.89 -23.79 23.72
N ASP A 83 1.74 -24.60 24.33
CA ASP A 83 1.31 -25.76 25.14
C ASP A 83 0.48 -25.36 26.37
N SER A 84 0.85 -24.25 27.02
CA SER A 84 0.15 -23.70 28.18
C SER A 84 0.39 -22.21 28.37
N SER A 85 -0.62 -21.50 28.89
CA SER A 85 -0.53 -20.09 29.27
C SER A 85 -1.34 -19.82 30.53
N ASP A 86 -0.78 -19.04 31.45
CA ASP A 86 -1.50 -18.49 32.60
C ASP A 86 -2.55 -17.44 32.18
N TRP A 87 -2.42 -16.94 30.96
CA TRP A 87 -3.33 -15.99 30.32
C TRP A 87 -4.10 -16.68 29.21
N THR A 88 -5.40 -16.88 29.41
CA THR A 88 -6.28 -17.37 28.35
C THR A 88 -7.56 -16.55 28.30
N ALA A 89 -7.92 -16.16 27.08
CA ALA A 89 -9.18 -15.52 26.78
C ALA A 89 -10.09 -16.52 26.07
N LEU A 90 -11.40 -16.30 26.18
CA LEU A 90 -12.38 -17.10 25.48
C LEU A 90 -12.50 -16.63 24.01
N ILE A 91 -12.37 -17.56 23.07
CA ILE A 91 -12.74 -17.32 21.66
C ILE A 91 -14.27 -17.37 21.54
N VAL A 92 -14.85 -16.35 20.91
CA VAL A 92 -16.28 -16.26 20.61
C VAL A 92 -16.46 -16.32 19.09
N ILE A 93 -17.42 -17.12 18.65
CA ILE A 93 -17.76 -17.28 17.23
C ILE A 93 -19.02 -16.49 16.97
N GLU A 94 -18.96 -15.56 16.02
CA GLU A 94 -20.09 -14.74 15.63
C GLU A 94 -20.30 -14.80 14.13
N TYR A 95 -21.56 -14.95 13.73
CA TYR A 95 -21.97 -14.99 12.33
C TYR A 95 -22.47 -13.61 11.92
N PHE A 96 -21.76 -12.98 11.01
CA PHE A 96 -22.20 -11.74 10.39
C PHE A 96 -22.70 -12.03 8.99
N LYS A 97 -23.89 -11.53 8.66
CA LYS A 97 -24.33 -11.45 7.27
C LYS A 97 -23.45 -10.43 6.56
N THR A 98 -22.92 -10.78 5.40
CA THR A 98 -22.07 -9.90 4.58
C THR A 98 -22.79 -8.60 4.19
N GLU A 99 -24.10 -8.62 4.02
CA GLU A 99 -24.93 -7.42 3.81
C GLU A 99 -24.89 -6.45 5.01
N ASN A 100 -24.74 -6.98 6.23
CA ASN A 100 -24.62 -6.19 7.47
C ASN A 100 -23.15 -5.82 7.77
N PHE A 101 -22.18 -6.36 7.02
CA PHE A 101 -20.82 -5.82 6.95
C PHE A 101 -20.78 -4.48 6.21
N GLY A 102 -21.93 -3.94 5.78
CA GLY A 102 -22.09 -2.59 5.23
C GLY A 102 -21.64 -1.46 6.17
N GLN A 103 -21.32 -1.72 7.44
CA GLN A 103 -20.55 -0.76 8.25
C GLN A 103 -19.09 -0.64 7.84
N ALA A 104 -18.47 -1.66 7.26
CA ALA A 104 -17.13 -1.52 6.69
C ALA A 104 -17.15 -0.72 5.38
N ASP A 105 -18.22 -0.84 4.58
CA ASP A 105 -18.47 0.09 3.45
C ASP A 105 -18.74 1.50 3.97
N ALA A 106 -19.56 1.67 5.01
CA ALA A 106 -19.80 2.97 5.63
C ALA A 106 -18.56 3.57 6.32
N LEU A 107 -17.72 2.75 6.96
CA LEU A 107 -16.43 3.15 7.55
C LEU A 107 -15.40 3.43 6.47
N SER A 108 -15.36 2.67 5.38
CA SER A 108 -14.50 2.97 4.24
C SER A 108 -14.91 4.32 3.64
N ARG A 109 -16.21 4.52 3.39
CA ARG A 109 -16.75 5.81 2.94
C ARG A 109 -16.51 6.94 3.95
N PHE A 110 -16.58 6.66 5.25
CA PHE A 110 -16.34 7.65 6.32
C PHE A 110 -14.85 7.98 6.45
N ILE A 111 -13.95 7.00 6.35
CA ILE A 111 -12.50 7.19 6.33
C ILE A 111 -12.12 7.96 5.06
N ASP A 112 -12.71 7.63 3.91
CA ASP A 112 -12.52 8.37 2.66
C ASP A 112 -13.03 9.82 2.78
N GLN A 113 -14.20 10.02 3.37
CA GLN A 113 -14.75 11.36 3.64
C GLN A 113 -13.89 12.15 4.63
N GLN A 114 -13.46 11.54 5.74
CA GLN A 114 -12.57 12.17 6.70
C GLN A 114 -11.19 12.44 6.10
N ARG A 115 -10.71 11.65 5.13
CA ARG A 115 -9.46 11.93 4.41
C ARG A 115 -9.60 13.09 3.42
N LEU A 116 -10.79 13.26 2.82
CA LEU A 116 -11.15 14.45 2.03
C LEU A 116 -11.27 15.70 2.89
N GLU A 117 -11.74 15.58 4.13
CA GLU A 117 -11.88 16.69 5.08
C GLU A 117 -10.59 16.97 5.89
N ALA A 118 -9.75 15.96 6.08
CA ALA A 118 -8.42 16.03 6.69
C ALA A 118 -7.33 16.14 5.62
N ILE A 119 -7.56 17.00 4.63
CA ILE A 119 -6.48 17.55 3.82
C ILE A 119 -5.54 18.23 4.83
N ASP A 120 -4.43 17.55 5.11
CA ASP A 120 -3.35 18.10 5.92
C ASP A 120 -2.85 19.34 5.18
N PRO A 121 -2.94 20.55 5.78
CA PRO A 121 -2.52 21.79 5.13
C PRO A 121 -1.08 21.72 4.62
N GLU A 122 -0.21 20.95 5.31
CA GLU A 122 1.17 20.73 4.91
C GLU A 122 1.25 19.85 3.64
N MET A 123 0.35 18.87 3.49
CA MET A 123 0.28 18.02 2.30
C MET A 123 -0.38 18.74 1.12
N GLU A 124 -1.34 19.65 1.36
CA GLU A 124 -1.91 20.50 0.31
C GLU A 124 -0.88 21.49 -0.25
N GLU A 125 -0.06 22.08 0.61
CA GLU A 125 1.06 22.92 0.20
C GLU A 125 2.06 22.15 -0.67
N VAL A 126 2.39 20.91 -0.29
CA VAL A 126 3.27 20.05 -1.08
C VAL A 126 2.66 19.70 -2.44
N VAL A 127 1.37 19.36 -2.49
CA VAL A 127 0.67 19.07 -3.76
C VAL A 127 0.64 20.31 -4.65
N ALA A 128 0.27 21.47 -4.11
CA ALA A 128 0.25 22.73 -4.85
C ALA A 128 1.65 23.13 -5.37
N ALA A 129 2.71 22.88 -4.59
CA ALA A 129 4.09 23.12 -5.02
C ALA A 129 4.51 22.20 -6.17
N VAL A 130 4.11 20.92 -6.14
CA VAL A 130 4.36 19.97 -7.24
C VAL A 130 3.59 20.39 -8.50
N GLU A 131 2.31 20.72 -8.38
CA GLU A 131 1.49 21.17 -9.51
C GLU A 131 2.01 22.48 -10.12
N ALA A 132 2.45 23.44 -9.29
CA ALA A 132 3.06 24.67 -9.75
C ALA A 132 4.36 24.40 -10.53
N GLY A 133 5.20 23.47 -10.04
CA GLY A 133 6.41 23.04 -10.74
C GLY A 133 6.12 22.36 -12.08
N GLU A 134 5.07 21.53 -12.16
CA GLU A 134 4.64 20.92 -13.42
C GLU A 134 4.18 21.96 -14.44
N LEU A 135 3.41 22.97 -14.01
CA LEU A 135 2.98 24.05 -14.88
C LEU A 135 4.16 24.89 -15.40
N GLU A 136 5.15 25.18 -14.56
CA GLU A 136 6.35 25.90 -14.95
C GLU A 136 7.16 25.10 -16.00
N LEU A 137 7.33 23.79 -15.79
CA LEU A 137 8.00 22.92 -16.76
C LEU A 137 7.26 22.84 -18.10
N GLN A 138 5.93 22.77 -18.08
CA GLN A 138 5.11 22.78 -19.29
C GLN A 138 5.27 24.11 -20.05
N GLN A 139 5.28 25.23 -19.33
CA GLN A 139 5.46 26.54 -19.92
C GLN A 139 6.86 26.68 -20.57
N LEU A 140 7.92 26.30 -19.87
CA LEU A 140 9.30 26.31 -20.41
C LEU A 140 9.45 25.44 -21.66
N THR A 141 8.76 24.29 -21.68
CA THR A 141 8.74 23.39 -22.83
C THR A 141 8.02 24.03 -24.02
N GLN A 142 6.88 24.67 -23.79
CA GLN A 142 6.13 25.39 -24.82
C GLN A 142 6.91 26.58 -25.37
N GLU A 143 7.59 27.34 -24.52
CA GLU A 143 8.43 28.47 -24.91
C GLU A 143 9.67 28.03 -25.70
N SER A 144 10.31 26.92 -25.30
CA SER A 144 11.46 26.36 -26.02
C SER A 144 11.11 25.81 -27.40
N LEU A 145 9.95 25.13 -27.54
CA LEU A 145 9.48 24.61 -28.83
C LEU A 145 8.86 25.69 -29.72
N GLY A 146 8.30 26.75 -29.13
CA GLY A 146 7.73 27.91 -29.82
C GLY A 146 8.78 28.94 -30.28
N SER A 147 10.03 28.83 -29.83
CA SER A 147 11.11 29.73 -30.22
C SER A 147 11.48 29.57 -31.70
N THR A 148 11.44 30.68 -32.44
CA THR A 148 11.87 30.76 -33.84
C THR A 148 13.32 30.34 -34.04
N GLU A 149 14.17 30.53 -33.02
CA GLU A 149 15.58 30.11 -33.03
C GLU A 149 15.69 28.57 -33.05
N ALA A 150 14.91 27.90 -32.20
CA ALA A 150 14.86 26.45 -32.11
C ALA A 150 14.27 25.84 -33.38
N GLN A 151 13.20 26.43 -33.93
CA GLN A 151 12.62 26.02 -35.21
C GLN A 151 13.61 26.15 -36.36
N HIS A 152 14.35 27.26 -36.42
CA HIS A 152 15.35 27.48 -37.47
C HIS A 152 16.52 26.49 -37.36
N GLN A 153 16.95 26.12 -36.14
CA GLN A 153 17.97 25.09 -35.91
C GLN A 153 17.49 23.69 -36.29
N ILE A 154 16.23 23.34 -36.01
CA ILE A 154 15.64 22.04 -36.41
C ILE A 154 15.55 21.95 -37.94
N ILE A 155 15.08 23.02 -38.60
CA ILE A 155 14.98 23.07 -40.06
C ILE A 155 16.36 22.99 -40.71
N SER A 156 17.36 23.71 -40.19
CA SER A 156 18.72 23.66 -40.75
C SER A 156 19.40 22.30 -40.53
N ALA A 157 19.23 21.69 -39.36
CA ALA A 157 19.75 20.36 -39.05
C ALA A 157 19.11 19.27 -39.93
N THR A 158 17.77 19.26 -40.07
CA THR A 158 17.06 18.30 -40.92
C THR A 158 17.39 18.45 -42.41
N SER A 159 17.71 19.67 -42.86
CA SER A 159 18.15 19.90 -44.24
C SER A 159 19.56 19.38 -44.56
N SER A 160 20.35 19.06 -43.52
CA SER A 160 21.73 18.60 -43.64
C SER A 160 21.87 17.08 -43.60
N ASP A 161 20.78 16.35 -43.33
CA ASP A 161 20.79 14.89 -43.33
C ASP A 161 20.81 14.35 -44.77
N PRO A 162 21.73 13.42 -45.10
CA PRO A 162 21.80 12.82 -46.42
C PRO A 162 20.60 11.87 -46.65
N VAL A 163 19.97 11.99 -47.82
CA VAL A 163 18.85 11.15 -48.29
C VAL A 163 19.30 9.72 -48.58
#